data_AF-A0A0V1LZ89-F1
#
_entry.id   AF-A0A0V1LZ89-F1
#
_cell.length_a   1.000
_cell.length_b   1.000
_cell.length_c   1.000
_cell.angle_alpha   90.00
_cell.angle_beta   90.00
_cell.angle_gamma   90.00
#
_symmetry.space_group_name_H-M   'P 1'
#
loop_
_entity.id
_entity.type
_entity.pdbx_description
1 polymer ?
#
loop_
_entity_poly.entity_id
_entity_poly.type
_entity_poly.pdbx_seq_one_letter_code
_entity_poly.pdbx_strand_id
1 'polypeptide(L)' 'MVKKSNFNNDPFLKSFGVQIKAEPMNVSGRVLPPPRLEYGKGNGGRQIILTPKDGAWNSTEFKFFESASCESFGFV' A
#
# COMPACT_ATOMS: atom_id res chain seq x y z
N MET A 1 -9.28 20.61 9.75
CA MET A 1 -10.37 20.93 8.82
C MET A 1 -11.71 20.98 9.57
N VAL A 2 -12.19 19.88 10.16
CA VAL A 2 -13.49 19.83 10.89
C VAL A 2 -13.64 20.88 12.00
N LYS A 3 -12.63 21.08 12.87
CA LYS A 3 -12.67 22.13 13.91
C LYS A 3 -12.79 23.55 13.37
N LYS A 4 -12.18 23.84 12.21
CA LYS A 4 -12.22 25.19 11.59
C LYS A 4 -13.56 25.46 10.90
N SER A 5 -14.21 24.41 10.39
CA SER A 5 -15.49 24.50 9.68
C SER A 5 -16.68 24.77 10.58
N ASN A 6 -16.56 24.58 11.90
CA ASN A 6 -17.58 24.92 12.89
C ASN A 6 -19.00 24.39 12.55
N PHE A 7 -19.08 23.16 12.05
CA PHE A 7 -20.31 22.54 11.54
C PHE A 7 -21.48 22.55 12.53
N ASN A 8 -21.20 22.44 13.83
CA ASN A 8 -22.24 22.50 14.86
C ASN A 8 -22.89 23.88 14.99
N ASN A 9 -22.36 24.90 14.31
CA ASN A 9 -22.94 26.23 14.22
C ASN A 9 -23.58 26.54 12.85
N ASP A 10 -23.52 25.60 11.91
CA ASP A 10 -24.19 25.73 10.63
C ASP A 10 -25.72 25.71 10.83
N PRO A 11 -26.45 26.76 10.39
CA PRO A 11 -27.91 26.86 10.58
C PRO A 11 -28.70 25.75 9.88
N PHE A 12 -28.21 25.28 8.74
CA PHE A 12 -28.83 24.20 7.99
C PHE A 12 -28.64 22.88 8.77
N LEU A 13 -27.44 22.55 9.23
CA LEU A 13 -27.24 21.32 10.03
C LEU A 13 -28.02 21.33 11.34
N LYS A 14 -28.13 22.50 11.99
CA LYS A 14 -28.96 22.68 13.19
C LYS A 14 -30.45 22.43 12.92
N SER A 15 -30.99 22.86 11.78
CA SER A 15 -32.42 22.68 11.49
C SER A 15 -32.82 21.21 11.33
N PHE A 16 -31.86 20.35 10.96
CA PHE A 16 -32.04 18.89 10.90
C PHE A 16 -31.58 18.17 12.17
N GLY A 17 -31.16 18.88 13.23
CA GLY A 17 -30.69 18.27 14.47
C GLY A 17 -29.38 17.49 14.34
N VAL A 18 -28.58 17.76 13.30
CA VAL A 18 -27.32 17.06 13.03
C VAL A 18 -26.21 17.65 13.90
N GLN A 19 -25.41 16.79 14.52
CA GLN A 19 -24.20 17.16 15.27
C GLN A 19 -23.00 16.42 14.70
N ILE A 20 -21.91 17.14 14.48
CA ILE A 20 -20.64 16.61 13.98
C ILE A 20 -19.60 16.64 15.08
N LYS A 21 -19.07 15.47 15.42
CA LYS A 21 -17.94 15.35 16.34
C LYS A 21 -16.67 15.87 15.66
N ALA A 22 -15.93 16.72 16.36
CA ALA A 22 -14.72 17.32 15.81
C ALA A 22 -13.51 16.37 15.85
N GLU A 23 -13.55 15.40 16.76
CA GLU A 23 -12.55 14.35 16.89
C GLU A 23 -12.84 13.21 15.90
N PRO A 24 -11.81 12.65 15.24
CA PRO A 24 -11.95 11.43 14.47
C PRO A 24 -12.50 10.27 15.31
N MET A 25 -13.20 9.35 14.65
CA MET A 25 -13.56 8.08 15.25
C MET A 25 -12.30 7.22 15.40
N ASN A 26 -12.13 6.62 16.58
CA ASN A 26 -11.08 5.64 16.81
C ASN A 26 -11.59 4.26 16.39
N VAL A 27 -10.80 3.56 15.58
CA VAL A 27 -11.09 2.19 15.13
C VAL A 27 -9.88 1.31 15.33
N SER A 28 -10.11 0.04 15.68
CA SER A 28 -9.05 -0.95 15.81
C SER A 28 -8.66 -1.48 14.44
N GLY A 29 -7.45 -1.14 13.99
CA GLY A 29 -6.83 -1.72 12.80
C GLY A 29 -5.97 -2.94 13.13
N ARG A 30 -5.61 -3.71 12.10
CA ARG A 30 -4.55 -4.73 12.17
C ARG A 30 -3.58 -4.52 11.02
N VAL A 31 -2.29 -4.72 11.29
CA VAL A 31 -1.25 -4.82 10.25
C VAL A 31 -1.03 -6.30 10.00
N LEU A 32 -1.33 -6.76 8.79
CA LEU A 32 -1.09 -8.15 8.42
C LEU A 32 0.43 -8.36 8.18
N PRO A 33 0.98 -9.53 8.53
CA PRO A 33 2.35 -9.85 8.19
C PRO A 33 2.52 -9.84 6.65
N PRO A 34 3.64 -9.32 6.14
CA PRO A 34 3.87 -9.29 4.70
C PRO A 34 4.04 -10.72 4.15
N PRO A 35 3.56 -10.99 2.93
CA PRO A 35 3.79 -12.28 2.28
C PRO A 35 5.27 -12.42 1.90
N ARG A 36 5.75 -13.65 1.77
CA ARG A 36 7.06 -13.91 1.18
C ARG A 36 6.94 -13.87 -0.34
N LEU A 37 7.88 -13.20 -1.01
CA LEU A 37 7.97 -13.13 -2.45
C LEU A 37 9.00 -14.15 -2.95
N GLU A 38 8.64 -14.91 -3.97
CA GLU A 38 9.49 -15.89 -4.62
C GLU A 38 9.97 -15.35 -5.97
N TYR A 39 11.28 -15.41 -6.20
CA TYR A 39 11.93 -14.94 -7.44
C TYR A 39 12.48 -16.12 -8.25
N GLY A 40 13.08 -15.86 -9.40
CA GLY A 40 13.79 -16.89 -10.17
C GLY A 40 14.95 -17.47 -9.36
N LYS A 41 15.46 -18.62 -9.80
CA LYS A 41 16.62 -19.25 -9.16
C LYS A 41 17.86 -18.37 -9.30
N GLY A 42 18.57 -18.17 -8.19
CA GLY A 42 19.83 -17.43 -8.17
C GLY A 42 20.99 -18.22 -8.79
N ASN A 43 22.18 -17.61 -8.81
CA ASN A 43 23.40 -18.32 -9.19
C ASN A 43 23.61 -19.52 -8.25
N GLY A 44 23.71 -20.73 -8.80
CA GLY A 44 23.74 -21.97 -8.03
C GLY A 44 22.38 -22.68 -7.86
N GLY A 45 21.31 -22.21 -8.52
CA GLY A 45 20.04 -22.94 -8.62
C GLY A 45 19.12 -22.85 -7.40
N ARG A 46 19.51 -22.11 -6.37
CA ARG A 46 18.72 -21.92 -5.15
C ARG A 46 17.56 -20.95 -5.38
N GLN A 47 16.38 -21.32 -4.89
CA GLN A 47 15.19 -20.47 -4.85
C GLN A 47 15.46 -19.21 -4.02
N ILE A 48 15.17 -18.03 -4.57
CA ILE A 48 15.28 -16.77 -3.86
C ILE A 48 13.92 -16.45 -3.24
N ILE A 49 13.91 -16.16 -1.94
CA ILE A 49 12.71 -15.79 -1.18
C ILE A 49 13.04 -14.55 -0.35
N LEU A 50 12.19 -13.53 -0.43
CA LEU A 50 12.36 -12.28 0.31
C LEU A 50 11.07 -11.86 1.01
N THR A 51 11.21 -11.16 2.12
CA THR A 51 10.09 -10.62 2.89
C THR A 51 10.07 -9.10 2.73
N PRO A 52 8.99 -8.50 2.18
CA PRO A 52 8.85 -7.06 2.07
C PRO A 52 8.98 -6.36 3.42
N LYS A 53 9.51 -5.14 3.39
CA LYS A 53 9.58 -4.23 4.54
C LYS A 53 8.77 -2.99 4.23
N ASP A 54 7.86 -2.64 5.12
CA ASP A 54 7.01 -1.44 5.00
C ASP A 54 6.26 -1.33 3.65
N GLY A 55 5.84 -2.48 3.10
CA GLY A 55 5.13 -2.55 1.82
C GLY A 55 6.02 -2.49 0.57
N ALA A 56 7.34 -2.48 0.72
CA ALA A 56 8.29 -2.39 -0.38
C ALA A 56 9.36 -3.49 -0.34
N TRP A 57 9.99 -3.73 -1.49
CA TRP A 57 11.14 -4.62 -1.65
C TRP A 57 12.03 -4.15 -2.81
N ASN A 58 13.25 -4.68 -2.89
CA ASN A 58 14.19 -4.39 -3.97
C ASN A 58 14.46 -5.65 -4.81
N SER A 59 14.57 -5.49 -6.13
CA SER A 59 14.81 -6.54 -7.13
C SER A 59 16.23 -6.54 -7.72
N THR A 60 17.17 -5.74 -7.21
CA THR A 60 18.50 -5.57 -7.84
C THR A 60 19.32 -6.86 -7.97
N GLU A 61 19.14 -7.85 -7.08
CA GLU A 61 20.03 -9.02 -7.00
C GLU A 61 19.41 -10.33 -7.55
N PHE A 62 18.20 -10.29 -8.10
CA PHE A 62 17.39 -11.49 -8.34
C PHE A 62 16.76 -11.51 -9.74
N LYS A 63 16.61 -12.70 -10.33
CA LYS A 63 15.99 -12.91 -11.65
C LYS A 63 14.47 -13.02 -11.52
N PHE A 64 13.71 -12.70 -12.57
CA PHE A 64 12.28 -12.96 -12.58
C PHE A 64 11.97 -14.44 -12.32
N PHE A 65 10.86 -14.71 -11.64
CA PHE A 65 10.37 -16.08 -11.40
C PHE A 65 10.24 -16.84 -12.72
N GLU A 66 9.62 -16.19 -13.70
CA GLU A 66 9.59 -16.60 -15.09
C GLU A 66 9.93 -15.38 -15.94
N SER A 67 10.97 -15.49 -16.76
CA SER A 67 11.41 -14.41 -17.66
C SER A 67 10.78 -14.60 -19.03
N ALA A 68 10.32 -13.51 -19.64
CA ALA A 68 10.04 -13.51 -21.06
C ALA A 68 11.36 -13.56 -21.87
N SER A 69 11.32 -14.18 -23.05
CA SER A 69 12.39 -14.11 -24.04
C SER A 69 12.20 -12.91 -24.95
N CYS A 70 13.25 -12.12 -25.17
CA CYS A 70 13.27 -11.04 -26.16
C CYS A 70 14.33 -11.37 -27.22
N GLU A 71 13.89 -11.70 -28.42
CA GLU A 71 14.80 -12.07 -29.52
C GLU A 71 15.36 -10.85 -30.26
N SER A 72 14.57 -9.80 -30.41
CA SER A 72 14.99 -8.55 -31.02
C SER A 72 14.28 -7.35 -30.39
N PHE A 73 15.01 -6.23 -30.25
CA PHE A 73 14.48 -4.93 -29.82
C PHE A 73 15.19 -3.81 -30.58
N GLY A 74 14.53 -2.65 -30.72
CA GLY A 74 15.09 -1.46 -31.35
C GLY A 74 14.60 -0.19 -30.65
N PHE A 75 15.37 0.88 -30.77
CA PHE A 75 15.01 2.20 -30.25
C PHE A 75 15.22 3.24 -31.36
N VAL A 76 14.47 4.34 -31.31
CA VAL A 76 14.54 5.46 -32.25
C VAL A 76 14.91 6.72 -31.48
#